data_AF-A0A356TGJ7-F1
#
_entry.id   AF-A0A356TGJ7-F1
#
_cell.length_a   1.000
_cell.length_b   1.000
_cell.length_c   1.000
_cell.angle_alpha   90.00
_cell.angle_beta   90.00
_cell.angle_gamma   90.00
#
_symmetry.space_group_name_H-M   'P 1'
#
loop_
_entity.id
_entity.type
_entity.pdbx_description
1 polymer ?
#
loop_
_entity_poly.entity_id
_entity_poly.type
_entity_poly.pdbx_seq_one_letter_code
_entity_poly.pdbx_strand_id
1 'polypeptide(L)'
;MRKLLPALALLTLAASATPTASPMAAAQPSELAIPAENDWRDPPARRPPVGDAAQRAEQLFTAILEDDPSLARDFFFPLEPFLVVKGIADPRRYWEVLLRHYERDIHALHGEIPAGATFDRLVMTRRGGWVDRREEANAVPYWASRHDWIYYRVDGAERRFELRTLINWGPRWYITHIR
;
A
#
# COMPACT_ATOMS: atom_id res chain seq x y z
N MET A 1 -39.23 -5.91 -73.23
CA MET A 1 -39.82 -7.27 -73.17
C MET A 1 -39.73 -7.77 -71.73
N ARG A 2 -40.87 -7.81 -71.04
CA ARG A 2 -41.01 -8.33 -69.66
C ARG A 2 -40.91 -9.85 -69.69
N LYS A 3 -40.09 -10.45 -68.82
CA LYS A 3 -40.20 -11.86 -68.43
C LYS A 3 -40.31 -11.94 -66.91
N LEU A 4 -41.47 -12.39 -66.44
CA LEU A 4 -41.76 -12.84 -65.09
C LEU A 4 -41.34 -14.32 -64.97
N LEU A 5 -40.74 -14.70 -63.84
CA LEU A 5 -40.63 -16.07 -63.33
C LEU A 5 -40.71 -16.02 -61.79
N PRO A 6 -41.13 -17.11 -61.11
CA PRO A 6 -41.92 -17.07 -59.89
C PRO A 6 -41.08 -17.20 -58.61
N ALA A 7 -41.66 -16.71 -57.51
CA ALA A 7 -41.11 -16.81 -56.16
C ALA A 7 -41.19 -18.25 -55.63
N LEU A 8 -40.04 -18.78 -55.21
CA LEU A 8 -39.89 -20.04 -54.49
C LEU A 8 -39.96 -19.73 -52.98
N ALA A 9 -40.99 -20.24 -52.30
CA ALA A 9 -41.10 -20.13 -50.84
C ALA A 9 -40.21 -21.19 -50.17
N LEU A 10 -39.16 -20.76 -49.47
CA LEU A 10 -38.37 -21.63 -48.58
C LEU A 10 -38.90 -21.52 -47.14
N LEU A 11 -39.41 -22.64 -46.64
CA LEU A 11 -39.76 -22.85 -45.24
C LEU A 11 -38.46 -22.93 -44.42
N THR A 12 -38.21 -21.97 -43.54
CA THR A 12 -37.05 -21.98 -42.63
C THR A 12 -37.44 -22.62 -41.30
N LEU A 13 -36.84 -23.78 -41.00
CA LEU A 13 -36.95 -24.45 -39.72
C LEU A 13 -35.98 -23.78 -38.73
N ALA A 14 -36.51 -23.12 -37.70
CA ALA A 14 -35.70 -22.52 -36.63
C ALA A 14 -35.22 -23.62 -35.66
N ALA A 15 -33.92 -23.86 -35.60
CA ALA A 15 -33.29 -24.67 -34.56
C ALA A 15 -33.00 -23.79 -33.34
N SER A 16 -33.64 -24.08 -32.21
CA SER A 16 -33.38 -23.43 -30.93
C SER A 16 -32.07 -23.98 -30.33
N ALA A 17 -31.04 -23.16 -30.26
CA ALA A 17 -29.80 -23.49 -29.54
C ALA A 17 -29.96 -23.10 -28.06
N THR A 18 -29.84 -24.07 -27.16
CA THR A 18 -29.69 -23.85 -25.72
C THR A 18 -28.26 -23.38 -25.41
N PRO A 19 -28.06 -22.30 -24.64
CA PRO A 19 -26.72 -21.91 -24.21
C PRO A 19 -26.22 -22.86 -23.12
N THR A 20 -25.17 -23.60 -23.42
CA THR A 20 -24.39 -24.36 -22.43
C THR A 20 -23.71 -23.38 -21.47
N ALA A 21 -24.16 -23.34 -20.23
CA ALA A 21 -23.48 -22.61 -19.16
C ALA A 21 -22.08 -23.21 -18.95
N SER A 22 -21.05 -22.41 -19.24
CA SER A 22 -19.66 -22.77 -18.92
C SER A 22 -19.49 -22.78 -17.40
N PRO A 23 -18.86 -23.81 -16.81
CA PRO A 23 -18.54 -23.79 -15.39
C PRO A 23 -17.53 -22.66 -15.15
N MET A 24 -17.96 -21.66 -14.40
CA MET A 24 -17.12 -20.59 -13.89
C MET A 24 -16.11 -21.23 -12.94
N ALA A 25 -14.91 -21.52 -13.44
CA ALA A 25 -13.82 -22.00 -12.63
C ALA A 25 -13.57 -20.99 -11.51
N ALA A 26 -13.75 -21.41 -10.26
CA ALA A 26 -13.42 -20.62 -9.10
C ALA A 26 -11.92 -20.27 -9.17
N ALA A 27 -11.61 -19.00 -9.44
CA ALA A 27 -10.24 -18.50 -9.38
C ALA A 27 -9.69 -18.79 -7.99
N GLN A 28 -8.65 -19.63 -7.92
CA GLN A 28 -7.90 -19.83 -6.69
C GLN A 28 -7.35 -18.47 -6.24
N PRO A 29 -7.32 -18.16 -4.94
CA PRO A 29 -6.67 -16.93 -4.47
C PRO A 29 -5.23 -16.93 -4.98
N SER A 30 -4.89 -15.95 -5.82
CA SER A 30 -3.50 -15.76 -6.24
C SER A 30 -2.67 -15.50 -4.99
N GLU A 31 -1.75 -16.42 -4.68
CA GLU A 31 -0.75 -16.19 -3.64
C GLU A 31 0.00 -14.90 -4.00
N LEU A 32 -0.02 -13.92 -3.11
CA LEU A 32 0.59 -12.62 -3.37
C LEU A 32 2.08 -12.82 -3.63
N ALA A 33 2.53 -12.47 -4.84
CA ALA A 33 3.93 -12.61 -5.21
C ALA A 33 4.83 -11.74 -4.32
N ILE A 34 5.88 -12.35 -3.78
CA ILE A 34 6.87 -11.67 -2.95
C ILE A 34 7.81 -10.89 -3.87
N PRO A 35 7.94 -9.56 -3.69
CA PRO A 35 8.84 -8.74 -4.50
C PRO A 35 10.30 -9.16 -4.37
N ALA A 36 11.11 -8.89 -5.40
CA ALA A 36 12.53 -9.20 -5.39
C ALA A 36 13.26 -8.50 -4.24
N GLU A 37 12.84 -7.28 -3.88
CA GLU A 37 13.39 -6.50 -2.76
C GLU A 37 13.05 -7.08 -1.37
N ASN A 38 12.25 -8.16 -1.32
CA ASN A 38 11.87 -8.89 -0.12
C ASN A 38 12.21 -10.39 -0.23
N ASP A 39 12.92 -10.82 -1.27
CA ASP A 39 13.29 -12.23 -1.44
C ASP A 39 14.44 -12.61 -0.49
N TRP A 40 14.18 -13.55 0.43
CA TRP A 40 15.19 -14.04 1.37
C TRP A 40 16.20 -15.00 0.73
N ARG A 41 15.92 -15.53 -0.46
CA ARG A 41 16.80 -16.46 -1.16
C ARG A 41 17.95 -15.73 -1.85
N ASP A 42 17.72 -14.46 -2.21
CA ASP A 42 18.71 -13.53 -2.74
C ASP A 42 18.56 -12.18 -2.03
N PRO A 43 18.99 -12.07 -0.75
CA PRO A 43 18.78 -10.86 0.04
C PRO A 43 19.41 -9.64 -0.65
N PRO A 44 18.64 -8.56 -0.90
CA PRO A 44 19.14 -7.40 -1.59
C PRO A 44 20.27 -6.74 -0.81
N ALA A 45 21.45 -6.65 -1.44
CA ALA A 45 22.65 -6.05 -0.83
C ALA A 45 22.51 -4.56 -0.51
N ARG A 46 21.50 -3.88 -1.07
CA ARG A 46 21.28 -2.46 -0.90
C ARG A 46 19.86 -2.17 -0.45
N ARG A 47 19.76 -1.24 0.49
CA ARG A 47 18.50 -0.63 0.90
C ARG A 47 17.83 0.07 -0.29
N PRO A 48 16.50 -0.06 -0.46
CA PRO A 48 15.75 0.70 -1.47
C PRO A 48 15.96 2.22 -1.33
N PRO A 49 16.03 2.97 -2.44
CA PRO A 49 16.08 4.42 -2.39
C PRO A 49 14.80 5.00 -1.76
N VAL A 50 14.80 6.29 -1.42
CA VAL A 50 13.60 6.96 -0.86
C VAL A 50 12.38 6.83 -1.79
N GLY A 51 12.60 6.83 -3.10
CA GLY A 51 11.54 6.71 -4.10
C GLY A 51 10.46 7.77 -3.91
N ASP A 52 9.21 7.32 -3.98
CA ASP A 52 7.99 8.12 -3.83
C ASP A 52 7.59 8.38 -2.36
N ALA A 53 8.39 7.94 -1.39
CA ALA A 53 8.11 8.19 0.03
C ALA A 53 8.12 9.69 0.40
N ALA A 54 8.90 10.51 -0.32
CA ALA A 54 8.92 11.96 -0.10
C ALA A 54 7.56 12.61 -0.44
N GLN A 55 6.96 12.24 -1.57
CA GLN A 55 5.64 12.72 -1.98
C GLN A 55 4.54 12.24 -1.00
N ARG A 56 4.62 10.98 -0.56
CA ARG A 56 3.66 10.47 0.44
C ARG A 56 3.84 11.08 1.83
N ALA A 57 5.05 11.51 2.19
CA ALA A 57 5.30 12.25 3.41
C ALA A 57 4.69 13.66 3.37
N GLU A 58 4.74 14.33 2.21
CA GLU A 58 4.01 15.57 1.98
C GLU A 58 2.50 15.35 2.10
N GLN A 59 1.96 14.28 1.51
CA GLN A 59 0.54 13.94 1.63
C GLN A 59 0.13 13.60 3.08
N LEU A 60 0.99 12.91 3.84
CA LEU A 60 0.79 12.71 5.28
C LEU A 60 0.77 14.04 6.03
N PHE A 61 1.63 14.99 5.67
CA PHE A 61 1.61 16.30 6.27
C PHE A 61 0.28 17.02 6.00
N THR A 62 -0.25 16.95 4.77
CA THR A 62 -1.59 17.44 4.43
C THR A 62 -2.67 16.77 5.27
N ALA A 63 -2.65 15.43 5.38
CA ALA A 63 -3.58 14.66 6.22
C ALA A 63 -3.59 15.13 7.69
N ILE A 64 -2.42 15.48 8.23
CA ILE A 64 -2.30 16.02 9.58
C ILE A 64 -2.90 17.43 9.67
N LEU A 65 -2.64 18.31 8.69
CA LEU A 65 -3.21 19.66 8.71
C LEU A 65 -4.74 19.65 8.58
N GLU A 66 -5.28 18.72 7.79
CA GLU A 66 -6.72 18.58 7.54
C GLU A 66 -7.44 17.69 8.57
N ASP A 67 -6.70 17.09 9.51
CA ASP A 67 -7.21 16.10 10.47
C ASP A 67 -7.92 14.89 9.81
N ASP A 68 -7.49 14.52 8.60
CA ASP A 68 -8.08 13.45 7.80
C ASP A 68 -7.06 12.35 7.49
N PRO A 69 -7.01 11.27 8.29
CA PRO A 69 -6.13 10.13 8.06
C PRO A 69 -6.32 9.44 6.71
N SER A 70 -7.49 9.55 6.08
CA SER A 70 -7.78 8.86 4.81
C SER A 70 -6.88 9.36 3.67
N LEU A 71 -6.48 10.64 3.71
CA LEU A 71 -5.58 11.25 2.75
C LEU A 71 -4.19 10.62 2.74
N ALA A 72 -3.76 10.03 3.86
CA ALA A 72 -2.44 9.40 4.01
C ALA A 72 -2.48 7.87 4.02
N ARG A 73 -3.64 7.26 3.77
CA ARG A 73 -3.85 5.81 3.91
C ARG A 73 -2.90 4.99 3.03
N ASP A 74 -2.54 5.47 1.84
CA ASP A 74 -1.59 4.82 0.92
C ASP A 74 -0.15 4.81 1.44
N PHE A 75 0.19 5.64 2.43
CA PHE A 75 1.50 5.61 3.06
C PHE A 75 1.61 4.61 4.20
N PHE A 76 0.48 4.17 4.77
CA PHE A 76 0.45 3.10 5.77
C PHE A 76 0.57 1.72 5.12
N PHE A 77 1.31 0.81 5.76
CA PHE A 77 1.61 -0.50 5.17
C PHE A 77 0.32 -1.28 4.82
N PRO A 78 0.17 -1.74 3.57
CA PRO A 78 -1.05 -2.37 3.09
C PRO A 78 -1.31 -3.72 3.78
N LEU A 79 -2.59 -4.08 3.88
CA LEU A 79 -3.04 -5.27 4.59
C LEU A 79 -2.55 -6.55 3.89
N GLU A 80 -2.73 -6.65 2.57
CA GLU A 80 -2.44 -7.88 1.83
C GLU A 80 -0.97 -8.30 1.97
N PRO A 81 0.03 -7.41 1.78
CA PRO A 81 1.41 -7.72 2.14
C PRO A 81 1.63 -8.02 3.62
N PHE A 82 0.93 -7.36 4.54
CA PHE A 82 1.09 -7.61 5.98
C PHE A 82 0.70 -9.03 6.39
N LEU A 83 -0.36 -9.55 5.80
CA LEU A 83 -0.80 -10.93 6.02
C LEU A 83 0.27 -11.95 5.60
N VAL A 84 1.09 -11.63 4.61
CA VAL A 84 2.19 -12.48 4.12
C VAL A 84 3.47 -12.26 4.94
N VAL A 85 3.76 -11.01 5.30
CA VAL A 85 4.98 -10.63 6.02
C VAL A 85 4.98 -11.17 7.44
N LYS A 86 3.85 -11.16 8.15
CA LYS A 86 3.79 -11.54 9.57
C LYS A 86 3.48 -13.03 9.75
N GLY A 87 4.41 -13.75 10.37
CA GLY A 87 4.28 -15.16 10.75
C GLY A 87 3.63 -15.36 12.12
N ILE A 88 2.55 -14.64 12.41
CA ILE A 88 1.81 -14.73 13.68
C ILE A 88 0.42 -15.34 13.48
N ALA A 89 -0.24 -15.73 14.56
CA ALA A 89 -1.53 -16.41 14.51
C ALA A 89 -2.66 -15.53 13.92
N ASP A 90 -2.69 -14.24 14.24
CA ASP A 90 -3.71 -13.29 13.75
C ASP A 90 -3.08 -11.98 13.24
N PRO A 91 -2.49 -12.00 12.02
CA PRO A 91 -1.86 -10.82 11.44
C PRO A 91 -2.87 -9.74 11.09
N ARG A 92 -4.12 -10.09 10.76
CA ARG A 92 -5.17 -9.11 10.46
C ARG A 92 -5.50 -8.27 11.68
N ARG A 93 -5.77 -8.90 12.82
CA ARG A 93 -6.07 -8.18 14.07
C ARG A 93 -4.92 -7.26 14.47
N TYR A 94 -3.68 -7.72 14.31
CA TYR A 94 -2.52 -6.91 14.61
C TYR A 94 -2.41 -5.70 13.67
N TRP A 95 -2.60 -5.92 12.37
CA TRP A 95 -2.64 -4.84 11.37
C TRP A 95 -3.68 -3.76 11.71
N GLU A 96 -4.89 -4.15 12.11
CA GLU A 96 -5.94 -3.21 12.52
C GLU A 96 -5.54 -2.37 13.74
N VAL A 97 -4.80 -2.97 14.70
CA VAL A 97 -4.26 -2.22 15.85
C VAL A 97 -3.26 -1.16 15.38
N LEU A 98 -2.36 -1.53 14.47
CA LEU A 98 -1.37 -0.60 13.91
C LEU A 98 -2.03 0.54 13.13
N LEU A 99 -3.06 0.24 12.34
CA LEU A 99 -3.81 1.27 11.62
C LEU A 99 -4.48 2.26 12.59
N ARG A 100 -5.13 1.76 13.65
CA ARG A 100 -5.73 2.65 14.66
C ARG A 100 -4.70 3.53 15.36
N HIS A 101 -3.49 3.03 15.60
CA HIS A 101 -2.41 3.85 16.15
C HIS A 101 -1.93 4.90 15.16
N TYR A 102 -1.78 4.54 13.88
CA TYR A 102 -1.43 5.46 12.82
C TYR A 102 -2.43 6.62 12.70
N GLU A 103 -3.73 6.31 12.66
CA GLU A 103 -4.82 7.30 12.61
C GLU A 103 -4.82 8.19 13.87
N ARG A 104 -4.70 7.59 15.06
CA ARG A 104 -4.60 8.33 16.33
C ARG A 104 -3.40 9.29 16.34
N ASP A 105 -2.25 8.85 15.84
CA ASP A 105 -1.04 9.68 15.82
C ASP A 105 -1.17 10.87 14.85
N ILE A 106 -1.93 10.72 13.76
CA ILE A 106 -2.31 11.82 12.85
C ILE A 106 -3.16 12.84 13.61
N HIS A 107 -4.22 12.42 14.29
CA HIS A 107 -5.07 13.31 15.09
C HIS A 107 -4.29 14.01 16.21
N ALA A 108 -3.39 13.28 16.86
CA ALA A 108 -2.52 13.88 17.87
C ALA A 108 -1.58 14.93 17.26
N LEU A 109 -1.04 14.69 16.05
CA LEU A 109 -0.17 15.67 15.38
C LEU A 109 -0.97 16.88 14.93
N HIS A 110 -2.22 16.71 14.51
CA HIS A 110 -3.11 17.82 14.15
C HIS A 110 -3.26 18.81 15.32
N GLY A 111 -3.46 18.29 16.54
CA GLY A 111 -3.54 19.12 17.75
C GLY A 111 -2.22 19.80 18.16
N GLU A 112 -1.08 19.36 17.64
CA GLU A 112 0.26 19.89 17.97
C GLU A 112 0.82 20.84 16.91
N ILE A 113 0.50 20.62 15.62
CA ILE A 113 1.03 21.38 14.50
C ILE A 113 0.14 22.61 14.26
N PRO A 114 0.69 23.84 14.38
CA PRO A 114 -0.09 25.05 14.14
C PRO A 114 -0.62 25.14 12.71
N ALA A 115 -1.80 25.75 12.56
CA ALA A 115 -2.32 26.12 11.25
C ALA A 115 -1.32 27.02 10.50
N GLY A 116 -1.24 26.85 9.17
CA GLY A 116 -0.28 27.57 8.32
C GLY A 116 1.13 26.98 8.31
N ALA A 117 1.38 25.88 9.03
CA ALA A 117 2.60 25.12 8.87
C ALA A 117 2.75 24.59 7.44
N THR A 118 3.98 24.57 6.91
CA THR A 118 4.27 24.09 5.55
C THR A 118 5.25 22.93 5.59
N PHE A 119 4.97 21.89 4.81
CA PHE A 119 5.89 20.79 4.60
C PHE A 119 7.22 21.31 4.03
N ASP A 120 8.33 20.74 4.47
CA ASP A 120 9.65 21.06 3.94
C ASP A 120 10.34 19.83 3.34
N ARG A 121 10.52 18.76 4.13
CA ARG A 121 11.20 17.54 3.64
C ARG A 121 10.96 16.31 4.51
N LEU A 122 11.08 15.14 3.88
CA LEU A 122 11.33 13.87 4.55
C LEU A 122 12.85 13.62 4.64
N VAL A 123 13.32 13.24 5.83
CA VAL A 123 14.68 12.73 6.04
C VAL A 123 14.61 11.31 6.56
N MET A 124 14.99 10.35 5.72
CA MET A 124 15.20 8.98 6.14
C MET A 124 16.62 8.80 6.69
N THR A 125 16.73 8.29 7.90
CA THR A 125 18.00 7.96 8.53
C THR A 125 18.53 6.62 8.02
N ARG A 126 19.76 6.28 8.39
CA ARG A 126 20.34 4.95 8.17
C ARG A 126 20.11 3.99 9.33
N ARG A 127 19.35 4.38 10.36
CA ARG A 127 19.04 3.51 11.49
C ARG A 127 17.99 2.50 11.07
N GLY A 128 18.25 1.22 11.37
CA GLY A 128 17.52 0.12 10.75
C GLY A 128 18.44 -0.71 9.87
N GLY A 129 17.86 -1.56 9.05
CA GLY A 129 18.59 -2.55 8.27
C GLY A 129 17.67 -3.59 7.66
N TRP A 130 18.26 -4.61 7.06
CA TRP A 130 17.54 -5.83 6.68
C TRP A 130 17.06 -6.53 7.96
N VAL A 131 15.76 -6.76 8.04
CA VAL A 131 15.11 -7.53 9.11
C VAL A 131 14.79 -8.90 8.52
N ASP A 132 15.52 -9.91 9.00
CA ASP A 132 15.43 -11.25 8.44
C ASP A 132 14.15 -11.97 8.88
N ARG A 133 13.89 -13.14 8.29
CA ARG A 133 12.82 -14.03 8.69
C ARG A 133 12.99 -14.40 10.16
N ARG A 134 11.86 -14.54 10.86
CA ARG A 134 11.72 -14.86 12.30
C ARG A 134 12.12 -13.72 13.24
N GLU A 135 12.84 -12.70 12.77
CA GLU A 135 12.94 -11.43 13.49
C GLU A 135 11.57 -10.74 13.49
N GLU A 136 11.21 -10.07 14.57
CA GLU A 136 9.93 -9.34 14.71
C GLU A 136 8.69 -10.20 14.33
N ALA A 137 8.80 -11.52 14.51
CA ALA A 137 7.83 -12.54 14.10
C ALA A 137 7.46 -12.51 12.60
N ASN A 138 8.45 -12.27 11.73
CA ASN A 138 8.27 -12.20 10.28
C ASN A 138 8.38 -13.56 9.59
N ALA A 139 7.51 -13.81 8.61
CA ALA A 139 7.64 -14.90 7.66
C ALA A 139 8.46 -14.50 6.42
N VAL A 140 8.37 -13.23 6.02
CA VAL A 140 9.07 -12.61 4.87
C VAL A 140 9.89 -11.43 5.35
N PRO A 141 11.15 -11.26 4.91
CA PRO A 141 12.00 -10.17 5.36
C PRO A 141 11.68 -8.84 4.68
N TYR A 142 12.22 -7.77 5.23
CA TYR A 142 12.15 -6.41 4.66
C TYR A 142 13.32 -5.57 5.14
N TRP A 143 13.60 -4.49 4.43
CA TRP A 143 14.35 -3.36 4.95
C TRP A 143 13.47 -2.52 5.87
N ALA A 144 14.02 -2.16 7.03
CA ALA A 144 13.45 -1.20 7.95
C ALA A 144 14.31 0.08 7.99
N SER A 145 13.63 1.23 8.08
CA SER A 145 14.18 2.52 8.45
C SER A 145 13.49 3.00 9.72
N ARG A 146 14.27 3.44 10.70
CA ARG A 146 13.77 3.77 12.04
C ARG A 146 14.20 5.18 12.43
N HIS A 147 13.34 5.87 13.18
CA HIS A 147 13.58 7.23 13.65
C HIS A 147 13.84 8.23 12.51
N ASP A 148 13.01 8.14 11.47
CA ASP A 148 12.99 9.08 10.35
C ASP A 148 12.25 10.36 10.75
N TRP A 149 12.34 11.42 9.94
CA TRP A 149 11.82 12.74 10.33
C TRP A 149 11.12 13.43 9.18
N ILE A 150 9.94 13.98 9.46
CA ILE A 150 9.32 15.01 8.62
C ILE A 150 9.67 16.36 9.21
N TYR A 151 10.30 17.21 8.40
CA TYR A 151 10.59 18.60 8.71
C TYR A 151 9.52 19.49 8.08
N TYR A 152 9.14 20.52 8.82
CA TYR A 152 8.16 21.52 8.40
C TYR A 152 8.54 22.90 8.94
N ARG A 153 7.94 23.96 8.40
CA ARG A 153 8.17 25.33 8.86
C ARG A 153 6.90 25.92 9.46
N VAL A 154 7.08 26.73 10.51
CA VAL A 154 6.05 27.60 11.10
C VAL A 154 6.70 28.96 11.32
N ASP A 155 6.16 30.00 10.71
CA ASP A 155 6.71 31.37 10.81
C ASP A 155 8.22 31.45 10.49
N GLY A 156 8.67 30.64 9.52
CA GLY A 156 10.08 30.53 9.12
C GLY A 156 10.96 29.67 10.04
N ALA A 157 10.47 29.25 11.21
CA ALA A 157 11.19 28.35 12.11
C ALA A 157 11.03 26.89 11.68
N GLU A 158 12.15 26.15 11.60
CA GLU A 158 12.14 24.73 11.32
C GLU A 158 11.68 23.92 12.55
N ARG A 159 10.75 23.00 12.32
CA ARG A 159 10.22 22.04 13.28
C ARG A 159 10.24 20.65 12.65
N ARG A 160 10.05 19.61 13.46
CA ARG A 160 9.98 18.24 12.96
C ARG A 160 9.18 17.34 13.89
N PHE A 161 8.62 16.28 13.32
CA PHE A 161 8.13 15.13 14.08
C PHE A 161 8.72 13.84 13.51
N GLU A 162 8.71 12.80 14.34
CA GLU A 162 9.31 11.52 14.01
C GLU A 162 8.37 10.68 13.13
N LEU A 163 8.96 9.87 12.23
CA LEU A 163 8.35 8.66 11.69
C LEU A 163 9.13 7.47 12.26
N ARG A 164 8.60 6.86 13.32
CA ARG A 164 9.31 5.85 14.11
C ARG A 164 9.75 4.64 13.29
N THR A 165 8.91 4.15 12.37
CA THR A 165 9.28 2.98 11.55
C THR A 165 8.65 3.03 10.16
N LEU A 166 9.51 2.98 9.15
CA LEU A 166 9.16 2.64 7.79
C LEU A 166 9.72 1.25 7.42
N ILE A 167 8.94 0.47 6.68
CA ILE A 167 9.36 -0.82 6.10
C ILE A 167 9.10 -0.82 4.60
N ASN A 168 9.87 -1.59 3.83
CA ASN A 168 9.64 -1.71 2.40
C ASN A 168 8.74 -2.91 2.04
N TRP A 169 7.97 -2.75 0.97
CA TRP A 169 7.43 -3.85 0.17
C TRP A 169 7.69 -3.53 -1.29
N GLY A 170 8.48 -4.38 -1.95
CA GLY A 170 9.09 -4.05 -3.23
C GLY A 170 9.95 -2.78 -3.13
N PRO A 171 9.89 -1.87 -4.11
CA PRO A 171 10.69 -0.66 -4.10
C PRO A 171 10.12 0.45 -3.19
N ARG A 172 8.91 0.27 -2.64
CA ARG A 172 8.18 1.33 -1.91
C ARG A 172 8.36 1.21 -0.40
N TRP A 173 8.47 2.36 0.26
CA TRP A 173 8.45 2.49 1.72
C TRP A 173 7.06 2.85 2.25
N TYR A 174 6.72 2.28 3.40
CA TYR A 174 5.46 2.49 4.09
C TYR A 174 5.67 2.64 5.59
N ILE A 175 4.83 3.43 6.22
CA ILE A 175 4.80 3.63 7.66
C ILE A 175 4.10 2.46 8.35
N THR A 176 4.65 2.03 9.48
CA THR A 176 3.95 1.22 10.49
C THR A 176 3.75 1.97 11.80
N HIS A 177 4.63 2.95 12.10
CA HIS A 177 4.57 3.78 13.30
C HIS A 177 5.05 5.21 12.99
N ILE A 178 4.30 6.22 13.44
CA ILE A 178 4.73 7.62 13.38
C ILE A 178 5.48 7.96 14.68
N ARG A 179 4.96 7.61 15.85
CA ARG A 179 5.60 7.97 17.14
C ARG A 179 5.90 6.82 18.05
#